data_AF-A0A421DPL0-F1
#
_entry.id   AF-A0A421DPL0-F1
#
_cell.length_a   1.000
_cell.length_b   1.000
_cell.length_c   1.000
_cell.angle_alpha   90.00
_cell.angle_beta   90.00
_cell.angle_gamma   90.00
#
_symmetry.space_group_name_H-M   'P 1'
#
loop_
_entity.id
_entity.type
_entity.pdbx_description
1 polymer ?
#
loop_
_entity_poly.entity_id
_entity_poly.type
_entity_poly.pdbx_seq_one_letter_code
_entity_poly.pdbx_strand_id
1 'polypeptide(L)'
;MLNPRLIIGAILLACQFPAKASANWQVGDFIRQIQRWDESSNQFLPGAEEGEGDGCWQITAITPERITTRLISGNFKPWWAEKPIAIGTSDEWSDSGVYKEANPSMPPLSEIKATFSIVASCKS
;
A
#
# COMPACT_ATOMS: atom_id res chain seq x y z
N MET A 1 -46.72 20.69 -40.49
CA MET A 1 -45.59 19.80 -40.84
C MET A 1 -44.58 19.89 -39.71
N LEU A 2 -44.45 18.83 -38.90
CA LEU A 2 -43.48 18.76 -37.80
C LEU A 2 -42.10 18.40 -38.36
N ASN A 3 -41.05 19.06 -37.87
CA ASN A 3 -39.67 18.63 -38.07
C ASN A 3 -38.95 18.66 -36.70
N PRO A 4 -38.79 17.52 -36.01
CA PRO A 4 -38.16 17.49 -34.71
C PRO A 4 -36.65 17.23 -34.90
N ARG A 5 -35.83 18.28 -34.82
CA ARG A 5 -34.38 18.11 -34.72
C ARG A 5 -34.00 17.87 -33.27
N LEU A 6 -33.71 16.60 -32.97
CA LEU A 6 -32.83 16.15 -31.89
C LEU A 6 -31.55 17.00 -31.84
N ILE A 7 -31.19 17.48 -30.65
CA ILE A 7 -29.78 17.61 -30.20
C ILE A 7 -29.80 17.30 -28.69
N ILE A 8 -29.68 16.02 -28.33
CA ILE A 8 -28.48 15.41 -27.71
C ILE A 8 -28.06 16.15 -26.44
N GLY A 9 -28.56 15.64 -25.31
CA GLY A 9 -28.07 15.98 -23.99
C GLY A 9 -26.65 15.44 -23.79
N ALA A 10 -25.70 16.35 -23.59
CA ALA A 10 -24.40 16.00 -23.05
C ALA A 10 -24.54 15.92 -21.52
N ILE A 11 -24.93 14.75 -21.02
CA ILE A 11 -24.66 14.41 -19.62
C ILE A 11 -23.15 14.18 -19.55
N LEU A 12 -22.41 15.24 -19.21
CA LEU A 12 -21.05 15.12 -18.69
C LEU A 12 -21.17 14.38 -17.35
N LEU A 13 -21.21 13.05 -17.41
CA LEU A 13 -20.84 12.20 -16.29
C LEU A 13 -19.36 12.51 -16.03
N ALA A 14 -19.10 13.52 -15.21
CA ALA A 14 -17.83 13.64 -14.54
C ALA A 14 -17.68 12.36 -13.72
N CYS A 15 -16.94 11.39 -14.25
CA CYS A 15 -16.33 10.36 -13.45
C CYS A 15 -15.43 11.09 -12.46
N GLN A 16 -16.00 11.48 -11.31
CA GLN A 16 -15.25 11.71 -10.11
C GLN A 16 -14.68 10.35 -9.72
N PHE A 17 -13.58 9.96 -10.38
CA PHE A 17 -12.68 9.03 -9.76
C PHE A 17 -12.35 9.68 -8.42
N PRO A 18 -12.65 9.03 -7.28
CA PRO A 18 -12.01 9.46 -6.06
C PRO A 18 -10.53 9.31 -6.35
N ALA A 19 -9.85 10.42 -6.57
CA ALA A 19 -8.45 10.50 -6.27
C ALA A 19 -8.39 10.08 -4.81
N LYS A 20 -8.10 8.79 -4.58
CA LYS A 20 -7.56 8.34 -3.32
C LYS A 20 -6.30 9.16 -3.20
N ALA A 21 -6.43 10.34 -2.60
CA ALA A 21 -5.32 11.11 -2.13
C ALA A 21 -4.54 10.09 -1.31
N SER A 22 -3.39 9.67 -1.84
CA SER A 22 -2.46 8.86 -1.09
C SER A 22 -2.22 9.68 0.17
N ALA A 23 -2.79 9.25 1.29
CA ALA A 23 -2.57 9.93 2.55
C ALA A 23 -1.06 10.02 2.68
N ASN A 24 -0.52 11.24 2.66
CA ASN A 24 0.92 11.45 2.69
C ASN A 24 1.41 10.87 4.01
N TRP A 25 2.10 9.73 3.94
CA TRP A 25 2.68 9.10 5.12
C TRP A 25 3.62 10.06 5.82
N GLN A 26 3.61 10.00 7.15
CA GLN A 26 4.44 10.81 8.02
C GLN A 26 5.21 9.92 8.99
N VAL A 27 6.35 10.42 9.45
CA VAL A 27 7.04 9.80 10.58
C VAL A 27 6.12 9.83 11.80
N GLY A 28 5.95 8.69 12.45
CA GLY A 28 5.03 8.49 13.56
C GLY A 28 3.75 7.75 13.18
N ASP A 29 3.38 7.70 11.90
CA ASP A 29 2.20 6.96 11.43
C ASP A 29 2.35 5.47 11.74
N PHE A 30 1.22 4.85 12.10
CA PHE A 30 1.14 3.40 12.25
C PHE A 30 0.57 2.79 10.98
N ILE A 31 1.17 1.68 10.53
CA ILE A 31 0.76 0.97 9.32
C ILE A 31 0.61 -0.53 9.54
N ARG A 32 -0.28 -1.16 8.77
CA ARG A 32 -0.45 -2.61 8.68
C ARG A 32 -0.59 -3.05 7.23
N GLN A 33 -0.06 -4.22 6.93
CA GLN A 33 -0.16 -4.83 5.61
C GLN A 33 -1.60 -5.27 5.35
N ILE A 34 -2.14 -4.89 4.18
CA ILE A 34 -3.51 -5.19 3.75
C ILE A 34 -3.56 -6.00 2.46
N GLN A 35 -2.46 -6.03 1.72
CA GLN A 35 -2.29 -6.78 0.49
C GLN A 35 -0.80 -7.02 0.25
N ARG A 36 -0.47 -7.81 -0.77
CA ARG A 36 0.91 -8.06 -1.20
C ARG A 36 0.99 -8.10 -2.72
N TRP A 37 2.14 -7.75 -3.26
CA TRP A 37 2.43 -7.97 -4.68
C TRP A 37 2.81 -9.43 -4.89
N ASP A 38 2.10 -10.12 -5.78
CA ASP A 38 2.48 -11.45 -6.24
C ASP A 38 3.26 -11.33 -7.55
N GLU A 39 4.55 -11.65 -7.46
CA GLU A 39 5.48 -11.59 -8.59
C GLU A 39 5.12 -12.59 -9.71
N SER A 40 4.47 -13.72 -9.37
CA SER A 40 4.12 -14.74 -10.36
C SER A 40 3.00 -14.31 -11.28
N SER A 41 1.98 -13.63 -10.75
CA SER A 41 0.82 -13.16 -11.51
C SER A 41 0.89 -11.68 -11.89
N ASN A 42 1.89 -10.93 -11.39
CA ASN A 42 2.00 -9.48 -11.51
C ASN A 42 0.72 -8.75 -11.06
N GLN A 43 0.19 -9.14 -9.89
CA GLN A 43 -1.03 -8.55 -9.34
C GLN A 43 -0.92 -8.38 -7.82
N PHE A 44 -1.71 -7.47 -7.27
CA PHE A 44 -1.91 -7.39 -5.83
C PHE A 44 -2.91 -8.46 -5.38
N LEU A 45 -2.49 -9.30 -4.45
CA LEU A 45 -3.35 -10.26 -3.78
C LEU A 45 -3.84 -9.68 -2.44
N PRO A 46 -5.12 -9.89 -2.07
CA PRO A 46 -5.64 -9.41 -0.80
C PRO A 46 -4.97 -10.12 0.38
N GLY A 47 -4.70 -9.36 1.43
CA GLY A 47 -4.05 -9.83 2.65
C GLY A 47 -2.52 -9.94 2.54
N ALA A 48 -1.90 -9.94 3.71
CA ALA A 48 -0.47 -10.21 3.85
C ALA A 48 -0.15 -11.70 3.58
N GLU A 49 1.13 -12.01 3.40
CA GLU A 49 1.59 -13.39 3.41
C GLU A 49 1.34 -14.01 4.80
N GLU A 50 1.29 -15.35 4.86
CA GLU A 50 1.11 -16.05 6.13
C GLU A 50 2.20 -15.65 7.15
N GLY A 51 1.79 -15.26 8.35
CA GLY A 51 2.70 -14.80 9.40
C GLY A 51 3.06 -13.32 9.36
N GLU A 52 2.72 -12.58 8.30
CA GLU A 52 3.10 -11.17 8.17
C GLU A 52 1.97 -10.19 8.56
N GLY A 53 0.72 -10.58 8.36
CA GLY A 53 -0.44 -9.67 8.50
C GLY A 53 -0.72 -9.14 9.90
N ASP A 54 -0.19 -9.80 10.93
CA ASP A 54 -0.37 -9.39 12.33
C ASP A 54 0.57 -8.25 12.74
N GLY A 55 1.67 -8.02 11.99
CA GLY A 55 2.61 -6.96 12.27
C GLY A 55 1.98 -5.57 12.20
N CYS A 56 2.13 -4.80 13.28
CA CYS A 56 1.79 -3.38 13.32
C CYS A 56 3.05 -2.54 13.50
N TRP A 57 3.29 -1.66 12.55
CA TRP A 57 4.55 -0.96 12.39
C TRP A 57 4.36 0.54 12.57
N GLN A 58 5.38 1.22 13.10
CA GLN A 58 5.46 2.69 13.09
C GLN A 58 6.49 3.14 12.07
N ILE A 59 6.17 4.13 11.25
CA ILE A 59 7.14 4.75 10.34
C ILE A 59 8.10 5.63 11.16
N THR A 60 9.41 5.37 11.05
CA THR A 60 10.45 6.09 11.79
C THR A 60 11.30 6.99 10.89
N ALA A 61 11.36 6.72 9.59
CA ALA A 61 11.98 7.59 8.59
C ALA A 61 11.32 7.41 7.21
N ILE A 62 11.37 8.45 6.39
CA ILE A 62 10.86 8.44 5.00
C ILE A 62 11.91 9.10 4.10
N THR A 63 12.20 8.45 2.99
CA THR A 63 12.96 8.99 1.86
C THR A 63 12.11 8.90 0.59
N PRO A 64 12.53 9.49 -0.55
CA PRO A 64 11.77 9.36 -1.79
C PRO A 64 11.52 7.91 -2.24
N GLU A 65 12.42 6.97 -1.91
CA GLU A 65 12.36 5.59 -2.41
C GLU A 65 12.15 4.52 -1.33
N ARG A 66 12.21 4.90 -0.05
CA ARG A 66 12.17 3.96 1.08
C ARG A 66 11.45 4.52 2.28
N ILE A 67 10.90 3.64 3.10
CA ILE A 67 10.54 3.92 4.48
C ILE A 67 11.35 3.05 5.43
N THR A 68 11.64 3.58 6.61
CA THR A 68 12.10 2.78 7.75
C THR A 68 10.94 2.65 8.72
N THR A 69 10.75 1.45 9.24
CA THR A 69 9.68 1.12 10.17
C THR A 69 10.25 0.53 11.46
N ARG A 70 9.46 0.54 12.53
CA ARG A 70 9.71 -0.20 13.76
C ARG A 70 8.50 -1.05 14.09
N LEU A 71 8.70 -2.34 14.38
CA LEU A 71 7.62 -3.22 14.83
C LEU A 71 7.16 -2.79 16.23
N ILE A 72 5.90 -2.39 16.37
CA ILE A 72 5.33 -1.92 17.64
C ILE A 72 4.58 -3.05 18.34
N SER A 73 3.83 -3.85 17.59
CA SER A 73 3.09 -4.98 18.14
C SER A 73 2.75 -6.01 17.06
N GLY A 74 2.17 -7.12 17.49
CA GLY A 74 1.78 -8.22 16.62
C GLY A 74 2.88 -9.26 16.45
N ASN A 75 2.50 -10.38 15.84
CA ASN A 75 3.38 -11.52 15.59
C ASN A 75 3.80 -11.52 14.12
N PHE A 76 4.85 -10.77 13.78
CA PHE A 76 5.37 -10.71 12.41
C PHE A 76 6.46 -11.78 12.21
N LYS A 77 6.20 -12.75 11.34
CA LYS A 77 7.13 -13.82 10.97
C LYS A 77 7.12 -13.99 9.44
N PRO A 78 8.07 -13.38 8.72
CA PRO A 78 8.21 -13.60 7.29
C PRO A 78 8.71 -15.03 7.01
N TRP A 79 8.46 -15.53 5.79
CA TRP A 79 8.72 -16.93 5.42
C TRP A 79 10.18 -17.38 5.61
N TRP A 80 11.14 -16.45 5.49
CA TRP A 80 12.57 -16.71 5.65
C TRP A 80 13.03 -16.70 7.12
N ALA A 81 12.21 -16.19 8.04
CA ALA A 81 12.56 -16.10 9.46
C ALA A 81 12.19 -17.40 10.19
N GLU A 82 13.12 -17.97 10.95
CA GLU A 82 12.85 -19.15 11.78
C GLU A 82 11.85 -18.84 12.91
N LYS A 83 11.94 -17.62 13.46
CA LYS A 83 11.15 -17.13 14.59
C LYS A 83 10.52 -15.78 14.23
N PRO A 84 9.42 -15.40 14.91
CA PRO A 84 8.89 -14.06 14.78
C PRO A 84 9.94 -12.99 15.08
N ILE A 85 9.87 -11.90 14.32
CA ILE A 85 10.70 -10.72 14.53
C ILE A 85 10.32 -10.09 15.86
N ALA A 86 11.33 -9.71 16.64
CA ALA A 86 11.11 -9.13 17.96
C ALA A 86 10.48 -7.73 17.86
N ILE A 87 9.56 -7.42 18.77
CA ILE A 87 9.03 -6.06 18.93
C ILE A 87 10.19 -5.08 19.18
N GLY A 88 10.12 -3.92 18.55
CA GLY A 88 11.17 -2.89 18.57
C GLY A 88 12.20 -3.03 17.45
N THR A 89 12.23 -4.15 16.73
CA THR A 89 13.08 -4.32 15.56
C THR A 89 12.69 -3.32 14.48
N SER A 90 13.69 -2.74 13.83
CA SER A 90 13.48 -1.82 12.70
C SER A 90 13.72 -2.54 11.37
N ASP A 91 12.97 -2.15 10.35
CA ASP A 91 13.06 -2.73 9.01
C ASP A 91 12.89 -1.65 7.93
N GLU A 92 13.50 -1.86 6.76
CA GLU A 92 13.45 -0.95 5.62
C GLU A 92 12.62 -1.55 4.48
N TRP A 93 11.69 -0.75 3.95
CA TRP A 93 10.79 -1.16 2.88
C TRP A 93 10.93 -0.24 1.68
N SER A 94 10.98 -0.84 0.49
CA SER A 94 11.04 -0.17 -0.81
C SER A 94 10.36 -1.03 -1.86
N ASP A 95 9.88 -0.43 -2.95
CA ASP A 95 9.33 -1.20 -4.06
C ASP A 95 10.36 -2.25 -4.54
N SER A 96 9.89 -3.46 -4.80
CA SER A 96 10.68 -4.56 -5.33
C SER A 96 11.18 -4.25 -6.75
N GLY A 97 12.27 -4.89 -7.16
CA GLY A 97 12.78 -4.78 -8.53
C GLY A 97 11.75 -5.28 -9.55
N VAL A 98 11.15 -6.44 -9.26
CA VAL A 98 10.14 -7.08 -10.11
C VAL A 98 8.92 -6.18 -10.30
N TYR A 99 8.41 -5.56 -9.24
CA TYR A 99 7.30 -4.61 -9.35
C TYR A 99 7.67 -3.40 -10.22
N LYS A 100 8.86 -2.83 -10.03
CA LYS A 100 9.33 -1.67 -10.81
C LYS A 100 9.47 -2.01 -12.30
N GLU A 101 9.96 -3.21 -12.62
CA GLU A 101 10.05 -3.68 -14.01
C GLU A 101 8.68 -3.86 -14.65
N ALA A 102 7.72 -4.42 -13.91
CA ALA A 102 6.33 -4.59 -14.37
C ALA A 102 5.56 -3.26 -14.45
N ASN A 103 5.97 -2.24 -13.68
CA ASN A 103 5.24 -0.97 -13.52
C ASN A 103 6.16 0.26 -13.63
N PRO A 104 6.86 0.48 -14.77
CA PRO A 104 7.93 1.47 -14.89
C PRO A 104 7.48 2.94 -14.82
N SER A 105 6.17 3.19 -14.96
CA SER A 105 5.58 4.54 -14.90
C SER A 105 5.02 4.90 -13.52
N MET A 106 5.02 3.96 -12.57
CA MET A 106 4.45 4.20 -11.26
C MET A 106 5.38 5.09 -10.41
N PRO A 107 4.82 5.96 -9.56
CA PRO A 107 5.62 6.81 -8.69
C PRO A 107 6.39 5.96 -7.65
N PRO A 108 7.51 6.46 -7.12
CA PRO A 108 8.23 5.78 -6.05
C PRO A 108 7.33 5.44 -4.85
N LEU A 109 7.61 4.29 -4.24
CA LEU A 109 6.87 3.73 -3.11
C LEU A 109 5.43 3.32 -3.44
N SER A 110 5.06 3.18 -4.71
CA SER A 110 3.68 2.82 -5.07
C SER A 110 3.32 1.39 -4.67
N GLU A 111 4.29 0.46 -4.68
CA GLU A 111 4.05 -0.90 -4.18
C GLU A 111 3.84 -0.84 -2.68
N ILE A 112 4.77 -0.21 -1.96
CA ILE A 112 4.73 -0.14 -0.50
C ILE A 112 3.45 0.58 -0.02
N LYS A 113 3.06 1.67 -0.67
CA LYS A 113 1.81 2.40 -0.36
C LYS A 113 0.54 1.62 -0.70
N ALA A 114 0.63 0.65 -1.61
CA ALA A 114 -0.49 -0.24 -1.90
C ALA A 114 -0.55 -1.39 -0.89
N THR A 115 0.61 -1.96 -0.52
CA THR A 115 0.78 -3.04 0.46
C THR A 115 0.30 -2.66 1.85
N PHE A 116 0.57 -1.44 2.30
CA PHE A 116 0.24 -0.99 3.66
C PHE A 116 -0.90 0.03 3.72
N SER A 117 -1.66 0.00 4.81
CA SER A 117 -2.65 1.03 5.16
C SER A 117 -2.29 1.70 6.50
N ILE A 118 -2.61 2.98 6.64
CA ILE A 118 -2.53 3.68 7.92
C ILE A 118 -3.59 3.11 8.87
N VAL A 119 -3.20 2.87 10.12
CA VAL A 119 -4.09 2.49 11.21
C VAL A 119 -3.99 3.52 12.35
N ALA A 120 -5.08 3.71 13.09
CA ALA A 120 -5.12 4.73 14.15
C ALA A 120 -4.18 4.42 15.33
N SER A 121 -3.90 3.15 15.60
CA SER A 121 -3.06 2.70 16.70
C SER A 121 -2.60 1.25 16.51
N CYS A 122 -1.41 0.91 16.98
CA CYS A 122 -1.01 -0.47 17.23
C CYS A 122 -1.53 -0.93 18.60
N LYS A 123 -2.39 -1.95 18.62
CA LYS A 123 -2.84 -2.56 19.87
C LYS A 123 -1.75 -3.47 20.42
N SER A 124 -1.42 -3.31 21.69
CA SER A 124 -0.54 -4.20 22.47
C SER A 124 -1.27 -5.47 22.87
#